data_AF-A0A3C0AKC4-F1
#
_entry.id   AF-A0A3C0AKC4-F1
#
_cell.length_a   1.000
_cell.length_b   1.000
_cell.length_c   1.000
_cell.angle_alpha   90.00
_cell.angle_beta   90.00
_cell.angle_gamma   90.00
#
_symmetry.space_group_name_H-M   'P 1'
#
loop_
_entity.id
_entity.type
_entity.pdbx_description
1 polymer ?
#
loop_
_entity_poly.entity_id
_entity_poly.type
_entity_poly.pdbx_seq_one_letter_code
_entity_poly.pdbx_strand_id
1 'polypeptide(L)'
;MAMKRKERIYLTLFAVTAVGYLPFAHWISTTPIGTSLFLWLAIFYGIVFLLALLAIPVSLICLFFKRYRRDALLILILVLIYIPGCIYSIHLGQQVRMARMADFADRSQILVKAIESYTQDHERPPEALEQLVPDYLPAVPGTGMMAYPEYNYHTGQKARERYQENPWVLIVPTGSGGPNWDQMMYFPKQNYPKNGYGGWLEPVGDWAYVHE
;
A
#
# COMPACT_ATOMS: atom_id res chain seq x y z
N MET A 1 -25.27 -23.25 19.46
CA MET A 1 -24.33 -23.88 20.42
C MET A 1 -23.69 -22.77 21.24
N ALA A 2 -23.54 -22.91 22.56
CA ALA A 2 -22.90 -21.86 23.37
C ALA A 2 -21.38 -21.88 23.13
N MET A 3 -20.74 -20.71 23.04
CA MET A 3 -19.30 -20.62 22.77
C MET A 3 -18.48 -21.17 23.94
N LYS A 4 -17.45 -21.95 23.61
CA LYS A 4 -16.47 -22.44 24.60
C LYS A 4 -15.57 -21.29 25.06
N ARG A 5 -15.04 -21.40 26.28
CA ARG A 5 -14.14 -20.38 26.86
C ARG A 5 -12.94 -20.04 25.96
N LYS A 6 -12.33 -21.04 25.31
CA LYS A 6 -11.18 -20.84 24.40
C LYS A 6 -11.55 -19.99 23.19
N GLU A 7 -12.72 -20.24 22.59
CA GLU A 7 -13.24 -19.49 21.43
C GLU A 7 -13.42 -18.01 21.78
N ARG A 8 -13.98 -17.72 22.96
CA ARG A 8 -14.12 -16.34 23.45
C ARG A 8 -12.77 -15.63 23.57
N ILE A 9 -11.76 -16.30 24.11
CA ILE A 9 -10.40 -15.74 24.26
C ILE A 9 -9.80 -15.44 22.87
N TYR A 10 -9.87 -16.39 21.94
CA TYR A 10 -9.33 -16.20 20.60
C TYR A 10 -10.04 -15.06 19.85
N LEU A 11 -11.36 -14.98 19.95
CA LEU A 11 -12.13 -13.91 19.32
C LEU A 11 -11.79 -12.54 19.91
N THR A 12 -11.63 -12.44 21.24
CA THR A 12 -11.19 -11.20 21.89
C THR A 12 -9.80 -10.79 21.43
N LEU A 13 -8.82 -11.71 21.41
CA LEU A 13 -7.46 -11.42 20.97
C LEU A 13 -7.45 -10.95 19.51
N PHE A 14 -8.14 -11.65 18.63
CA PHE A 14 -8.29 -11.27 17.23
C PHE A 14 -8.95 -9.90 17.06
N ALA A 15 -9.98 -9.59 17.87
CA ALA A 15 -10.65 -8.31 17.77
C ALA A 15 -9.71 -7.13 18.08
N VAL A 16 -8.78 -7.33 19.02
CA VAL A 16 -7.80 -6.32 19.44
C VAL A 16 -6.69 -6.15 18.39
N THR A 17 -6.28 -7.21 17.69
CA THR A 17 -5.21 -7.08 16.67
C THR A 17 -5.61 -6.17 15.50
N ALA A 18 -6.91 -6.03 15.24
CA ALA A 18 -7.44 -5.15 14.19
C ALA A 18 -6.87 -3.72 14.25
N VAL A 19 -6.69 -3.18 15.46
CA VAL A 19 -6.26 -1.79 15.69
C VAL A 19 -4.87 -1.51 15.11
N GLY A 20 -3.96 -2.49 15.17
CA GLY A 20 -2.56 -2.32 14.76
C GLY A 20 -2.18 -3.03 13.48
N TYR A 21 -3.08 -3.86 12.93
CA TYR A 21 -2.71 -4.78 11.86
C TYR A 21 -2.26 -4.08 10.56
N LEU A 22 -3.06 -3.14 10.03
CA LEU A 22 -2.75 -2.47 8.76
C LEU A 22 -1.51 -1.56 8.82
N PRO A 23 -1.30 -0.71 9.84
CA PRO A 23 -0.06 0.05 9.92
C PRO A 23 1.16 -0.86 10.05
N PHE A 24 1.07 -1.96 10.80
CA PHE A 24 2.12 -2.97 10.85
C PHE A 24 2.36 -3.61 9.48
N ALA A 25 1.30 -4.00 8.77
CA ALA A 25 1.38 -4.65 7.46
C ALA A 25 2.06 -3.74 6.42
N HIS A 26 1.68 -2.46 6.34
CA HIS A 26 2.33 -1.49 5.45
C HIS A 26 3.77 -1.21 5.84
N TRP A 27 4.06 -1.10 7.13
CA TRP A 27 5.42 -0.87 7.61
C TRP A 27 6.33 -2.04 7.23
N ILE A 28 5.97 -3.27 7.61
CA ILE A 28 6.83 -4.44 7.35
C ILE A 28 7.00 -4.71 5.86
N SER A 29 5.97 -4.47 5.03
CA SER A 29 6.02 -4.72 3.59
C SER A 29 6.91 -3.74 2.83
N THR A 30 7.12 -2.54 3.38
CA THR A 30 7.91 -1.47 2.73
C THR A 30 9.32 -1.32 3.31
N THR A 31 9.68 -2.12 4.31
CA THR A 31 11.08 -2.23 4.75
C THR A 31 11.91 -3.03 3.74
N PRO A 32 13.25 -2.84 3.68
CA PRO A 32 14.12 -3.61 2.80
C PRO A 32 14.12 -5.12 3.10
N ILE A 33 13.99 -5.49 4.38
CA ILE A 33 13.97 -6.89 4.85
C ILE A 33 12.57 -7.19 5.38
N GLY A 34 11.61 -7.20 4.46
CA GLY A 34 10.18 -7.26 4.75
C GLY A 34 9.47 -8.52 4.24
N THR A 35 8.14 -8.46 4.20
CA THR A 35 7.32 -9.45 3.49
C THR A 35 6.01 -8.83 3.02
N SER A 36 5.52 -9.24 1.85
CA SER A 36 4.21 -8.84 1.31
C SER A 36 3.06 -9.68 1.88
N LEU A 37 3.36 -10.76 2.61
CA LEU A 37 2.37 -11.67 3.19
C LEU A 37 1.32 -10.94 4.03
N PHE A 38 1.75 -9.96 4.85
CA PHE A 38 0.84 -9.24 5.73
C PHE A 38 -0.14 -8.32 4.98
N LEU A 39 0.23 -7.80 3.81
CA LEU A 39 -0.71 -7.09 2.94
C LEU A 39 -1.78 -8.03 2.40
N TRP A 40 -1.40 -9.21 1.93
CA TRP A 40 -2.36 -10.22 1.47
C TRP A 40 -3.31 -10.67 2.57
N LEU A 41 -2.80 -10.84 3.79
CA LEU A 41 -3.60 -11.23 4.94
C LEU A 41 -4.61 -10.14 5.38
N ALA A 42 -4.47 -8.89 4.92
CA ALA A 42 -5.46 -7.83 5.17
C ALA A 42 -6.85 -8.16 4.60
N ILE A 43 -6.92 -8.98 3.54
CA ILE A 43 -8.21 -9.42 2.97
C ILE A 43 -9.06 -10.17 4.00
N PHE A 44 -8.43 -10.94 4.89
CA PHE A 44 -9.15 -11.66 5.94
C PHE A 44 -9.72 -10.71 6.98
N TYR A 45 -9.01 -9.63 7.31
CA TYR A 45 -9.55 -8.57 8.18
C TYR A 45 -10.74 -7.87 7.52
N GLY A 46 -10.69 -7.64 6.20
CA GLY A 46 -11.81 -7.11 5.43
C GLY A 46 -13.03 -8.05 5.43
N ILE A 47 -12.83 -9.36 5.21
CA ILE A 47 -13.91 -10.35 5.28
C ILE A 47 -14.52 -10.39 6.69
N VAL A 48 -13.69 -10.41 7.74
CA VAL A 48 -14.20 -10.42 9.12
C VAL A 48 -14.90 -9.11 9.47
N PHE A 49 -14.51 -7.98 8.88
CA PHE A 49 -15.24 -6.72 9.00
C PHE A 49 -16.66 -6.80 8.42
N LEU A 50 -16.82 -7.40 7.24
CA LEU A 50 -18.14 -7.63 6.65
C LEU A 50 -18.98 -8.59 7.52
N LEU A 51 -18.38 -9.66 8.04
CA LEU A 51 -19.06 -10.58 8.95
C LEU A 51 -19.45 -9.91 10.28
N ALA A 52 -18.61 -9.00 10.80
CA ALA A 52 -18.89 -8.24 12.00
C ALA A 52 -20.12 -7.33 11.82
N LEU A 53 -20.26 -6.68 10.66
CA LEU A 53 -21.45 -5.88 10.33
C LEU A 53 -22.72 -6.73 10.34
N LEU A 54 -22.68 -7.93 9.74
CA LEU A 54 -23.81 -8.87 9.74
C LEU A 54 -24.10 -9.44 11.13
N ALA A 55 -23.08 -9.55 11.99
CA ALA A 55 -23.23 -10.05 13.35
C ALA A 55 -24.00 -9.09 14.26
N ILE A 56 -24.07 -7.78 13.96
CA ILE A 56 -24.81 -6.79 14.75
C ILE A 56 -26.30 -7.14 14.86
N PRO A 57 -27.08 -7.20 13.75
CA PRO A 57 -28.52 -7.49 13.84
C PRO A 57 -28.78 -8.88 14.42
N VAL A 58 -27.97 -9.88 14.07
CA VAL A 58 -28.10 -11.24 14.61
C VAL A 58 -27.91 -11.24 16.13
N SER A 59 -26.87 -10.55 16.62
CA SER A 59 -26.59 -10.45 18.05
C SER A 59 -27.72 -9.75 18.79
N LEU A 60 -28.25 -8.65 18.24
CA LEU A 60 -29.39 -7.92 18.81
C LEU A 60 -30.64 -8.79 18.95
N ILE A 61 -30.97 -9.59 17.92
CA ILE A 61 -32.09 -10.56 17.98
C ILE A 61 -31.80 -11.64 19.04
N CYS A 62 -30.58 -12.18 19.08
CA CYS A 62 -30.19 -13.21 20.04
C CYS A 62 -30.25 -12.75 21.52
N LEU A 63 -30.24 -11.43 21.80
CA LEU A 63 -30.38 -10.90 23.16
C LEU A 63 -31.74 -11.24 23.79
N PHE A 64 -32.79 -11.41 23.00
CA PHE A 64 -34.13 -11.79 23.48
C PHE A 64 -34.19 -13.23 23.98
N PHE A 65 -33.24 -14.08 23.60
CA PHE A 65 -33.21 -15.50 23.97
C PHE A 65 -32.23 -15.73 25.13
N LYS A 66 -32.77 -16.05 26.32
CA LYS A 66 -31.98 -16.27 27.55
C LYS A 66 -30.79 -17.23 27.37
N ARG A 67 -30.94 -18.25 26.51
CA ARG A 67 -29.90 -19.24 26.20
C ARG A 67 -28.65 -18.62 25.52
N TYR A 68 -28.83 -17.60 24.70
CA TYR A 68 -27.77 -17.02 23.85
C TYR A 68 -27.31 -15.63 24.32
N ARG A 69 -28.05 -15.00 25.24
CA ARG A 69 -27.82 -13.61 25.68
C ARG A 69 -26.38 -13.28 26.05
N ARG A 70 -25.67 -14.16 26.76
CA ARG A 70 -24.26 -13.90 27.17
C ARG A 70 -23.30 -13.87 25.98
N ASP A 71 -23.44 -14.82 25.06
CA ASP A 71 -22.61 -14.90 23.87
C ASP A 71 -22.92 -13.75 22.90
N ALA A 72 -24.21 -13.40 22.74
CA ALA A 72 -24.66 -12.26 21.95
C ALA A 72 -24.13 -10.92 22.49
N LEU A 73 -24.16 -10.71 23.82
CA LEU A 73 -23.56 -9.52 24.43
C LEU A 73 -22.06 -9.43 24.18
N LEU A 74 -21.33 -10.54 24.32
CA LEU A 74 -19.90 -10.58 24.05
C LEU A 74 -19.59 -10.23 22.59
N ILE A 75 -20.28 -10.87 21.64
CA ILE A 75 -20.08 -10.60 20.21
C ILE A 75 -20.37 -9.12 19.91
N LEU A 76 -21.46 -8.56 20.45
CA LEU A 76 -21.80 -7.15 20.24
C LEU A 76 -20.70 -6.22 20.75
N ILE A 77 -20.16 -6.47 21.95
CA ILE A 77 -19.03 -5.71 22.50
C ILE A 77 -17.80 -5.83 21.61
N LEU A 78 -17.46 -7.03 21.16
CA LEU A 78 -16.29 -7.25 20.32
C LEU A 78 -16.44 -6.59 18.95
N VAL A 79 -17.64 -6.59 18.36
CA VAL A 79 -17.92 -5.86 17.12
C VAL A 79 -17.77 -4.36 17.30
N LEU A 80 -18.26 -3.81 18.43
CA LEU A 80 -18.10 -2.40 18.79
C LEU A 80 -16.65 -1.97 19.02
N ILE A 81 -15.75 -2.92 19.32
CA ILE A 81 -14.30 -2.68 19.39
C ILE A 81 -13.66 -2.85 18.02
N TYR A 82 -13.99 -3.95 17.33
CA TYR A 82 -13.38 -4.35 16.07
C TYR A 82 -13.63 -3.36 14.94
N ILE A 83 -14.88 -2.92 14.75
CA ILE A 83 -15.23 -2.02 13.64
C ILE A 83 -14.48 -0.68 13.75
N PRO A 84 -14.56 0.07 14.88
CA PRO A 84 -13.77 1.29 15.04
C PRO A 84 -12.26 1.02 14.98
N GLY A 85 -11.80 -0.11 15.54
CA GLY A 85 -10.40 -0.54 15.47
C GLY A 85 -9.90 -0.72 14.04
N CYS A 86 -10.69 -1.37 13.17
CA CYS A 86 -10.39 -1.49 11.74
C CYS A 86 -10.36 -0.13 11.05
N ILE A 87 -11.35 0.73 11.28
CA ILE A 87 -11.41 2.07 10.67
C ILE A 87 -10.17 2.89 11.07
N TYR A 88 -9.82 2.87 12.35
CA TYR A 88 -8.63 3.54 12.86
C TYR A 88 -7.33 2.97 12.26
N SER A 89 -7.24 1.64 12.17
CA SER A 89 -6.11 0.93 11.57
C SER A 89 -5.95 1.25 10.09
N ILE A 90 -7.03 1.38 9.33
CA ILE A 90 -6.99 1.82 7.92
C ILE A 90 -6.38 3.22 7.84
N HIS A 91 -6.84 4.15 8.68
CA HIS A 91 -6.35 5.52 8.64
C HIS A 91 -4.85 5.62 9.01
N LEU A 92 -4.43 4.96 10.10
CA LEU A 92 -3.01 4.87 10.45
C LEU A 92 -2.18 4.14 9.39
N GLY A 93 -2.74 3.08 8.79
CA GLY A 93 -2.11 2.34 7.71
C GLY A 93 -1.80 3.22 6.51
N GLN A 94 -2.74 4.08 6.13
CA GLN A 94 -2.53 5.05 5.05
C GLN A 94 -1.45 6.09 5.40
N GLN A 95 -1.43 6.61 6.63
CA GLN A 95 -0.38 7.52 7.06
C GLN A 95 1.01 6.87 7.00
N VAL A 96 1.12 5.62 7.49
CA VAL A 96 2.36 4.85 7.40
C VAL A 96 2.75 4.63 5.94
N ARG A 97 1.82 4.21 5.09
CA ARG A 97 2.06 4.00 3.66
C ARG A 97 2.60 5.27 2.99
N MET A 98 1.94 6.40 3.16
CA MET A 98 2.37 7.66 2.54
C MET A 98 3.72 8.15 3.06
N ALA A 99 4.00 7.98 4.36
CA ALA A 99 5.33 8.27 4.90
C ALA A 99 6.41 7.41 4.24
N ARG A 100 6.13 6.13 3.98
CA ARG A 100 7.07 5.22 3.31
C ARG A 100 7.25 5.55 1.83
N MET A 101 6.21 6.04 1.17
CA MET A 101 6.29 6.53 -0.22
C MET A 101 7.13 7.80 -0.31
N ALA A 102 7.02 8.70 0.67
CA ALA A 102 7.90 9.86 0.79
C ALA A 102 9.37 9.44 0.99
N ASP A 103 9.65 8.53 1.94
CA ASP A 103 11.00 8.00 2.13
C ASP A 103 11.54 7.34 0.84
N PHE A 104 10.68 6.67 0.07
CA PHE A 104 11.03 6.08 -1.23
C PHE A 104 11.36 7.14 -2.28
N ALA A 105 10.57 8.21 -2.38
CA ALA A 105 10.81 9.30 -3.31
C ALA A 105 12.19 9.91 -3.08
N ASP A 106 12.55 10.16 -1.81
CA ASP A 106 13.86 10.69 -1.42
C ASP A 106 15.01 9.75 -1.80
N ARG A 107 14.90 8.45 -1.49
CA ARG A 107 15.94 7.46 -1.85
C ARG A 107 16.12 7.32 -3.36
N SER A 108 15.04 7.44 -4.12
CA SER A 108 15.04 7.28 -5.58
C SER A 108 15.70 8.44 -6.31
N GLN A 109 15.97 9.56 -5.63
CA GLN A 109 16.65 10.72 -6.21
C GLN A 109 18.04 10.38 -6.76
N ILE A 110 18.73 9.39 -6.19
CA ILE A 110 20.04 8.95 -6.70
C ILE A 110 19.90 8.40 -8.13
N LEU A 111 18.89 7.58 -8.39
CA LEU A 111 18.63 7.01 -9.71
C LEU A 111 18.18 8.09 -10.70
N VAL A 112 17.27 8.98 -10.26
CA VAL A 112 16.80 10.12 -11.07
C VAL A 112 17.98 10.98 -11.54
N LYS A 113 18.85 11.38 -10.61
CA LYS A 113 20.03 12.20 -10.93
C LYS A 113 20.99 11.49 -11.89
N ALA A 114 21.18 10.18 -11.74
CA ALA A 114 22.02 9.41 -12.65
C ALA A 114 21.45 9.40 -14.08
N ILE A 115 20.12 9.23 -14.23
CA ILE A 115 19.45 9.31 -15.54
C ILE A 115 19.60 10.72 -16.13
N GLU A 116 19.45 11.76 -15.32
CA GLU A 116 19.60 13.16 -15.75
C GLU A 116 21.03 13.45 -16.21
N SER A 117 22.05 13.02 -15.45
CA SER A 117 23.46 13.17 -15.84
C SER A 117 23.78 12.42 -17.13
N TYR A 118 23.33 11.16 -17.27
CA TYR A 118 23.49 10.41 -18.52
C TYR A 118 22.85 11.15 -19.70
N THR A 119 21.64 11.67 -19.49
CA THR A 119 20.89 12.42 -20.52
C THR A 119 21.62 13.69 -20.92
N GLN A 120 22.24 14.38 -19.98
CA GLN A 120 23.02 15.58 -20.24
C GLN A 120 24.26 15.28 -21.09
N ASP A 121 24.97 14.19 -20.81
CA ASP A 121 26.21 13.85 -21.51
C ASP A 121 25.97 13.24 -22.90
N HIS A 122 24.85 12.54 -23.09
CA HIS A 122 24.54 11.82 -24.33
C HIS A 122 23.42 12.49 -25.16
N GLU A 123 22.86 13.60 -24.68
CA GLU A 123 21.71 14.32 -25.25
C GLU A 123 20.43 13.45 -25.42
N ARG A 124 20.41 12.27 -24.81
CA ARG A 124 19.29 11.32 -24.82
C ARG A 124 19.25 10.50 -23.55
N PRO A 125 18.05 10.15 -23.04
CA PRO A 125 17.95 9.26 -21.89
C PRO A 125 18.50 7.87 -22.22
N PRO A 126 18.97 7.11 -21.21
CA PRO A 126 19.40 5.75 -21.41
C PRO A 126 18.23 4.91 -21.94
N GLU A 127 18.54 3.92 -22.78
CA GLU A 127 17.57 2.96 -23.30
C GLU A 127 17.18 1.93 -22.23
N ALA A 128 18.09 1.65 -21.29
CA ALA A 128 17.89 0.78 -20.15
C ALA A 128 18.70 1.26 -18.94
N LEU A 129 18.23 0.96 -17.71
CA LEU A 129 18.87 1.47 -16.49
C LEU A 129 20.31 0.92 -16.31
N GLU A 130 20.61 -0.23 -16.90
CA GLU A 130 21.93 -0.86 -16.86
C GLU A 130 23.01 -0.03 -17.55
N GLN A 131 22.64 0.85 -18.50
CA GLN A 131 23.58 1.77 -19.15
C GLN A 131 24.13 2.85 -18.22
N LEU A 132 23.51 3.02 -17.04
CA LEU A 132 24.03 3.91 -16.00
C LEU A 132 25.23 3.31 -15.26
N VAL A 133 25.47 2.00 -15.41
CA VAL A 133 26.53 1.27 -14.71
C VAL A 133 27.71 1.01 -15.66
N PRO A 134 28.96 1.20 -15.23
CA PRO A 134 29.39 1.66 -13.90
C PRO A 134 29.55 3.18 -13.76
N ASP A 135 29.43 3.92 -14.87
CA ASP A 135 29.96 5.30 -14.96
C ASP A 135 29.15 6.33 -14.15
N TYR A 136 27.83 6.13 -14.02
CA TYR A 136 26.93 7.00 -13.26
C TYR A 136 26.49 6.38 -11.93
N LEU A 137 26.44 5.05 -11.86
CA LEU A 137 26.07 4.28 -10.67
C LEU A 137 26.91 3.00 -10.55
N PRO A 138 27.27 2.58 -9.32
CA PRO A 138 27.99 1.32 -9.12
C PRO A 138 27.14 0.08 -9.45
N ALA A 139 25.82 0.20 -9.31
CA ALA A 139 24.81 -0.79 -9.69
C ALA A 139 23.45 -0.08 -9.80
N VAL A 140 22.49 -0.67 -10.53
CA VAL A 140 21.10 -0.16 -10.54
C VAL A 140 20.47 -0.40 -9.16
N PRO A 141 20.06 0.65 -8.42
CA PRO A 141 19.46 0.49 -7.11
C PRO A 141 18.05 -0.10 -7.23
N GLY A 142 17.68 -0.97 -6.29
CA GLY A 142 16.28 -1.30 -6.05
C GLY A 142 15.56 -0.17 -5.30
N THR A 143 14.24 -0.28 -5.15
CA THR A 143 13.41 0.74 -4.47
C THR A 143 13.65 0.84 -2.96
N GLY A 144 14.28 -0.20 -2.38
CA GLY A 144 14.40 -0.40 -0.93
C GLY A 144 13.10 -0.82 -0.24
N MET A 145 12.04 -1.15 -1.00
CA MET A 145 10.78 -1.67 -0.48
C MET A 145 10.61 -3.13 -0.89
N MET A 146 10.54 -4.06 0.07
CA MET A 146 10.43 -5.50 -0.25
C MET A 146 9.22 -5.78 -1.15
N ALA A 147 8.04 -5.24 -0.80
CA ALA A 147 6.82 -5.50 -1.57
C ALA A 147 6.87 -4.99 -3.02
N TYR A 148 7.74 -4.02 -3.31
CA TYR A 148 7.80 -3.31 -4.59
C TYR A 148 9.26 -3.12 -5.03
N PRO A 149 10.03 -4.20 -5.28
CA PRO A 149 11.49 -4.13 -5.31
C PRO A 149 12.07 -3.44 -6.57
N GLU A 150 11.30 -3.38 -7.65
CA GLU A 150 11.77 -3.05 -9.00
C GLU A 150 11.15 -1.74 -9.54
N TYR A 151 11.92 -1.07 -10.39
CA TYR A 151 11.45 0.06 -11.19
C TYR A 151 11.05 -0.40 -12.58
N ASN A 152 9.86 -0.01 -13.03
CA ASN A 152 9.47 -0.06 -14.43
C ASN A 152 9.94 1.23 -15.11
N TYR A 153 11.02 1.13 -15.87
CA TYR A 153 11.54 2.23 -16.66
C TYR A 153 10.93 2.23 -18.07
N HIS A 154 10.48 3.39 -18.53
CA HIS A 154 10.02 3.59 -19.91
C HIS A 154 10.73 4.80 -20.50
N THR A 155 11.13 4.70 -21.78
CA THR A 155 11.89 5.74 -22.47
C THR A 155 11.48 5.82 -23.95
N GLY A 156 11.90 6.90 -24.61
CA GLY A 156 11.67 7.11 -26.04
C GLY A 156 10.20 7.39 -26.38
N GLN A 157 9.77 6.95 -27.57
CA GLN A 157 8.43 7.25 -28.11
C GLN A 157 7.31 6.71 -27.21
N LYS A 158 7.47 5.49 -26.68
CA LYS A 158 6.49 4.87 -25.77
C LYS A 158 6.28 5.70 -24.50
N ALA A 159 7.35 6.30 -23.97
CA ALA A 159 7.24 7.15 -22.80
C ALA A 159 6.47 8.44 -23.13
N ARG A 160 6.78 9.07 -24.25
CA ARG A 160 6.17 10.34 -24.67
C ARG A 160 4.66 10.20 -24.92
N GLU A 161 4.27 9.18 -25.67
CA GLU A 161 2.87 8.94 -26.06
C GLU A 161 1.98 8.64 -24.85
N ARG A 162 2.50 7.90 -23.86
CA ARG A 162 1.71 7.44 -22.71
C ARG A 162 1.79 8.37 -21.51
N TYR A 163 2.88 9.12 -21.34
CA TYR A 163 3.19 9.84 -20.12
C TYR A 163 3.47 11.33 -20.34
N GLN A 164 2.49 12.06 -20.87
CA GLN A 164 2.51 13.52 -21.04
C GLN A 164 3.81 14.05 -21.68
N GLU A 165 4.24 13.44 -22.79
CA GLU A 165 5.42 13.86 -23.56
C GLU A 165 6.74 13.78 -22.77
N ASN A 166 6.80 12.99 -21.69
CA ASN A 166 8.05 12.79 -20.95
C ASN A 166 9.01 11.89 -21.76
N PRO A 167 10.28 12.28 -21.91
CA PRO A 167 11.26 11.50 -22.67
C PRO A 167 11.58 10.15 -22.03
N TRP A 168 11.44 10.07 -20.70
CA TRP A 168 11.56 8.88 -19.89
C TRP A 168 10.69 9.01 -18.65
N VAL A 169 10.31 7.89 -18.02
CA VAL A 169 9.57 7.85 -16.76
C VAL A 169 10.00 6.65 -15.93
N LEU A 170 9.89 6.78 -14.60
CA LEU A 170 9.99 5.65 -13.67
C LEU A 170 8.63 5.37 -13.06
N ILE A 171 8.24 4.10 -13.01
CA ILE A 171 6.98 3.66 -12.41
C ILE A 171 7.29 2.52 -11.44
N VAL A 172 6.72 2.56 -10.26
CA VAL A 172 6.76 1.46 -9.31
C VAL A 172 5.31 1.09 -9.00
N PRO A 173 4.81 -0.07 -9.45
CA PRO A 173 3.51 -0.57 -9.03
C PRO A 173 3.53 -0.79 -7.51
N THR A 174 2.64 -0.11 -6.78
CA THR A 174 2.55 -0.15 -5.32
C THR A 174 1.28 -0.82 -4.82
N GLY A 175 0.60 -1.60 -5.67
CA GLY A 175 -0.63 -2.32 -5.33
C GLY A 175 -0.56 -3.06 -3.99
N SER A 176 -1.54 -2.85 -3.10
CA SER A 176 -1.55 -3.45 -1.76
C SER A 176 -2.52 -4.61 -1.62
N GLY A 177 -2.31 -5.72 -2.35
CA GLY A 177 -3.13 -6.94 -2.24
C GLY A 177 -4.58 -6.77 -2.73
N GLY A 178 -5.13 -7.82 -3.34
CA GLY A 178 -6.47 -7.72 -3.98
C GLY A 178 -6.50 -6.79 -5.21
N PRO A 179 -7.66 -6.23 -5.59
CA PRO A 179 -7.78 -5.29 -6.71
C PRO A 179 -7.33 -3.89 -6.27
N ASN A 180 -6.04 -3.60 -6.41
CA ASN A 180 -5.44 -2.28 -6.20
C ASN A 180 -4.26 -2.15 -7.18
N TRP A 181 -4.32 -1.16 -8.08
CA TRP A 181 -3.25 -0.85 -9.03
C TRP A 181 -2.64 0.54 -8.77
N ASP A 182 -2.54 0.91 -7.49
CA ASP A 182 -1.75 2.07 -7.06
C ASP A 182 -0.32 2.00 -7.60
N GLN A 183 0.27 3.16 -7.84
CA GLN A 183 1.62 3.26 -8.39
C GLN A 183 2.30 4.57 -8.00
N MET A 184 3.62 4.51 -7.78
CA MET A 184 4.48 5.68 -7.73
C MET A 184 5.02 5.97 -9.13
N MET A 185 5.01 7.24 -9.54
CA MET A 185 5.42 7.68 -10.88
C MET A 185 6.37 8.87 -10.77
N TYR A 186 7.44 8.87 -11.57
CA TYR A 186 8.32 10.02 -11.75
C TYR A 186 8.31 10.49 -13.21
N PHE A 187 7.96 11.76 -13.42
CA PHE A 187 8.02 12.45 -14.71
C PHE A 187 9.08 13.55 -14.66
N PRO A 188 10.14 13.51 -15.49
CA PRO A 188 11.19 14.52 -15.48
C PRO A 188 10.68 15.94 -15.77
N LYS A 189 9.57 16.10 -16.51
CA LYS A 189 8.95 17.41 -16.75
C LYS A 189 8.03 17.88 -15.62
N GLN A 190 7.82 17.06 -14.58
CA GLN A 190 6.97 17.36 -13.42
C GLN A 190 5.54 17.78 -13.79
N ASN A 191 5.06 17.37 -14.97
CA ASN A 191 3.80 17.77 -15.57
C ASN A 191 2.68 16.76 -15.29
N TYR A 192 2.52 16.38 -14.03
CA TYR A 192 1.50 15.41 -13.60
C TYR A 192 0.07 15.95 -13.84
N PRO A 193 -0.82 15.17 -14.47
CA PRO A 193 -2.23 15.53 -14.55
C PRO A 193 -2.90 15.36 -13.18
N LYS A 194 -4.00 16.10 -12.92
CA LYS A 194 -4.78 15.92 -11.67
C LYS A 194 -5.41 14.52 -11.56
N ASN A 195 -5.89 13.99 -12.69
CA ASN A 195 -6.47 12.66 -12.83
C ASN A 195 -5.86 11.95 -14.03
N GLY A 196 -5.63 10.65 -13.93
CA GLY A 196 -5.04 9.84 -14.98
C GLY A 196 -4.64 8.47 -14.46
N TYR A 197 -4.30 7.56 -15.38
CA TYR A 197 -3.73 6.25 -15.05
C TYR A 197 -4.59 5.37 -14.12
N GLY A 198 -5.91 5.54 -14.19
CA GLY A 198 -6.88 4.79 -13.37
C GLY A 198 -7.44 5.56 -12.18
N GLY A 199 -6.79 6.66 -11.77
CA GLY A 199 -7.13 7.34 -10.51
C GLY A 199 -6.77 8.82 -10.44
N TRP A 200 -6.56 9.32 -9.22
CA TRP A 200 -6.10 10.67 -8.95
C TRP A 200 -4.66 10.66 -8.44
N LEU A 201 -3.92 11.74 -8.70
CA LEU A 201 -2.49 11.82 -8.39
C LEU A 201 -2.25 12.70 -7.16
N GLU A 202 -1.63 12.13 -6.14
CA GLU A 202 -1.12 12.85 -4.97
C GLU A 202 0.37 13.16 -5.15
N PRO A 203 0.79 14.44 -5.06
CA PRO A 203 2.21 14.78 -5.07
C PRO A 203 2.94 14.22 -3.84
N VAL A 204 4.09 13.59 -4.07
CA VAL A 204 4.98 13.05 -3.04
C VAL A 204 6.42 13.46 -3.39
N GLY A 205 6.80 14.68 -2.99
CA GLY A 205 8.03 15.31 -3.49
C GLY A 205 7.95 15.53 -5.01
N ASP A 206 9.00 15.14 -5.73
CA ASP A 206 9.05 15.20 -7.20
C ASP A 206 8.38 13.98 -7.88
N TRP A 207 7.78 13.09 -7.09
CA TRP A 207 7.03 11.93 -7.55
C TRP A 207 5.53 12.18 -7.40
N ALA A 208 4.72 11.38 -8.10
CA ALA A 208 3.28 11.32 -7.89
C ALA A 208 2.87 9.91 -7.50
N TYR A 209 2.01 9.82 -6.49
CA TYR A 209 1.36 8.58 -6.09
C TYR A 209 -0.05 8.55 -6.69
N VAL A 210 -0.36 7.53 -7.49
CA VAL A 210 -1.70 7.32 -8.06
C VAL A 210 -2.53 6.51 -7.07
N HIS A 211 -3.66 7.08 -6.65
CA HIS A 211 -4.71 6.40 -5.90
C HIS A 211 -5.81 5.97 -6.86
N GLU A 212 -5.96 4.66 -7.05
CA GLU A 212 -7.01 4.08 -7.90
C GLU A 212 -8.31 3.79 -7.14
#